data_AF-A0A0Q6CKB3-F1
#
_entry.id   AF-A0A0Q6CKB3-F1
#
_cell.length_a   1.000
_cell.length_b   1.000
_cell.length_c   1.000
_cell.angle_alpha   90.00
_cell.angle_beta   90.00
_cell.angle_gamma   90.00
#
_symmetry.space_group_name_H-M   'P 1'
#
loop_
_entity.id
_entity.type
_entity.pdbx_description
1 polymer ?
#
loop_
_entity_poly.entity_id
_entity_poly.type
_entity_poly.pdbx_seq_one_letter_code
_entity_poly.pdbx_strand_id
1 'polypeptide(L)'
;MPVSPDGATPAAPPAAPAPAPATAPATAPGAAAPGTPPPAAGAAEQQAAPVAPPAPPVAETPQAVPAEIQTAPVDPAALNQSDARVQQLSQPVTVQSVIVEQGQRVEQAPQYVLPPRTEVVERVRNRDIIAIAGAAAVGAAAGAAAAYFIRSDDDTRLRVDSTERYTEQLPRGRYRETILRPNGVRVVTITNEYGDVIQRSRILPDDEEVVLFYDPYSEDEQRPDYFYDPGADLPPLELAIPEDEYIVDVSEPDEDLYFNTIIAPPVETVERIYSVDEVRRSPRIREKVRRIDVNTINFDFGSASISQDEVKNLQALADAVARVIKANPGETFLIEGHTDAVGSNVANLALSDERAEAVATALSQYFDIPAENLVTQGYGEEDLKVKTQSENRENRRVTLRRITSLVKPVNTASTR
;
A
#
# COMPACT_ATOMS: atom_id res chain seq x y z
N MET A 1 -58.27 -20.96 44.85
CA MET A 1 -59.20 -21.48 43.82
C MET A 1 -58.80 -20.87 42.50
N PRO A 2 -58.29 -21.64 41.53
CA PRO A 2 -57.76 -21.14 40.26
C PRO A 2 -58.74 -21.32 39.08
N VAL A 3 -58.50 -20.64 37.95
CA VAL A 3 -58.28 -21.23 36.61
C VAL A 3 -57.72 -20.18 35.62
N SER A 4 -56.86 -20.68 34.72
CA SER A 4 -56.28 -20.25 33.42
C SER A 4 -56.99 -19.14 32.58
N PRO A 5 -56.44 -18.68 31.43
CA PRO A 5 -55.25 -19.13 30.69
C PRO A 5 -54.24 -17.97 30.39
N ASP A 6 -53.23 -18.04 29.52
CA ASP A 6 -52.74 -19.07 28.57
C ASP A 6 -51.20 -18.96 28.37
N GLY A 7 -50.58 -19.76 27.49
CA GLY A 7 -49.18 -19.61 27.08
C GLY A 7 -48.81 -20.35 25.79
N ALA A 8 -48.18 -19.65 24.83
CA ALA A 8 -47.75 -20.19 23.54
C ALA A 8 -46.21 -20.11 23.37
N THR A 9 -45.59 -21.24 23.06
CA THR A 9 -44.13 -21.40 22.90
C THR A 9 -43.76 -21.46 21.40
N PRO A 10 -42.69 -20.77 20.94
CA PRO A 10 -42.22 -20.88 19.55
C PRO A 10 -41.40 -22.16 19.30
N ALA A 11 -41.38 -22.60 18.03
CA ALA A 11 -40.73 -23.85 17.59
C ALA A 11 -39.22 -23.67 17.30
N ALA A 12 -38.46 -24.77 17.44
CA ALA A 12 -37.02 -24.84 17.17
C ALA A 12 -36.71 -25.31 15.73
N PRO A 13 -35.54 -24.93 15.14
CA PRO A 13 -35.13 -25.32 13.80
C PRO A 13 -34.54 -26.75 13.71
N PRO A 14 -34.52 -27.38 12.51
CA PRO A 14 -34.00 -28.74 12.31
C PRO A 14 -32.46 -28.82 12.24
N ALA A 15 -31.91 -29.98 12.59
CA ALA A 15 -30.47 -30.25 12.67
C ALA A 15 -29.85 -30.74 11.34
N ALA A 16 -28.55 -30.48 11.17
CA ALA A 16 -27.75 -30.94 10.03
C ALA A 16 -27.15 -32.36 10.23
N PRO A 17 -26.90 -33.13 9.14
CA PRO A 17 -26.34 -34.49 9.22
C PRO A 17 -24.80 -34.54 9.34
N ALA A 18 -24.30 -35.63 9.92
CA ALA A 18 -22.88 -35.86 10.20
C ALA A 18 -22.11 -36.56 9.05
N PRO A 19 -20.76 -36.43 8.97
CA PRO A 19 -19.94 -37.00 7.90
C PRO A 19 -19.56 -38.49 8.10
N ALA A 20 -19.25 -39.17 7.00
CA ALA A 20 -18.79 -40.57 6.97
C ALA A 20 -17.24 -40.69 6.94
N PRO A 21 -16.65 -41.81 7.39
CA PRO A 21 -15.21 -41.91 7.65
C PRO A 21 -14.37 -42.37 6.44
N ALA A 22 -13.07 -42.04 6.49
CA ALA A 22 -12.06 -42.39 5.49
C ALA A 22 -11.42 -43.78 5.73
N THR A 23 -10.88 -44.37 4.66
CA THR A 23 -10.01 -45.56 4.70
C THR A 23 -8.79 -45.39 3.78
N ALA A 24 -7.68 -46.03 4.15
CA ALA A 24 -6.39 -45.99 3.44
C ALA A 24 -5.82 -47.44 3.30
N PRO A 25 -4.59 -47.67 2.80
CA PRO A 25 -4.35 -48.03 1.40
C PRO A 25 -3.74 -49.45 1.21
N ALA A 26 -3.62 -49.92 -0.04
CA ALA A 26 -3.01 -51.23 -0.35
C ALA A 26 -2.13 -51.25 -1.62
N THR A 27 -0.83 -51.48 -1.41
CA THR A 27 0.14 -52.31 -2.19
C THR A 27 0.13 -52.37 -3.74
N ALA A 28 1.32 -52.11 -4.32
CA ALA A 28 1.76 -52.64 -5.62
C ALA A 28 2.21 -54.12 -5.53
N PRO A 29 2.35 -54.87 -6.65
CA PRO A 29 3.69 -55.02 -7.26
C PRO A 29 3.73 -55.27 -8.79
N GLY A 30 4.92 -55.23 -9.41
CA GLY A 30 5.20 -55.86 -10.71
C GLY A 30 6.31 -55.21 -11.54
N ALA A 31 7.39 -55.92 -11.83
CA ALA A 31 8.52 -55.43 -12.61
C ALA A 31 8.76 -56.28 -13.89
N ALA A 32 9.17 -55.65 -14.98
CA ALA A 32 9.76 -56.28 -16.17
C ALA A 32 10.59 -55.27 -16.98
N ALA A 33 11.65 -55.75 -17.65
CA ALA A 33 12.57 -55.01 -18.51
C ALA A 33 13.07 -55.95 -19.64
N PRO A 34 13.94 -55.53 -20.57
CA PRO A 34 14.05 -54.27 -21.33
C PRO A 34 13.90 -54.48 -22.86
N GLY A 35 13.79 -53.40 -23.66
CA GLY A 35 13.66 -53.51 -25.13
C GLY A 35 14.30 -52.34 -25.92
N THR A 36 15.02 -52.69 -26.99
CA THR A 36 15.89 -51.87 -27.86
C THR A 36 15.13 -50.84 -28.73
N PRO A 37 15.69 -49.65 -29.08
CA PRO A 37 14.93 -48.57 -29.72
C PRO A 37 14.83 -48.63 -31.27
N PRO A 38 13.83 -47.96 -31.88
CA PRO A 38 13.75 -47.73 -33.33
C PRO A 38 14.47 -46.42 -33.78
N PRO A 39 14.77 -46.26 -35.08
CA PRO A 39 15.71 -45.24 -35.59
C PRO A 39 15.05 -43.90 -36.00
N ALA A 40 15.90 -42.89 -36.23
CA ALA A 40 15.50 -41.53 -36.62
C ALA A 40 15.52 -41.29 -38.15
N ALA A 41 14.43 -40.70 -38.66
CA ALA A 41 14.34 -39.87 -39.88
C ALA A 41 12.94 -39.19 -39.86
N GLY A 42 12.72 -37.95 -40.32
CA GLY A 42 13.62 -36.96 -40.91
C GLY A 42 13.12 -35.52 -40.64
N ALA A 43 13.74 -34.52 -41.27
CA ALA A 43 13.67 -33.11 -40.84
C ALA A 43 12.56 -32.26 -41.50
N ALA A 44 11.86 -31.46 -40.68
CA ALA A 44 11.22 -30.15 -40.93
C ALA A 44 10.45 -29.78 -39.63
N GLU A 45 10.45 -28.57 -39.06
CA GLU A 45 11.10 -27.29 -39.37
C GLU A 45 11.77 -26.75 -38.10
N GLN A 46 12.83 -25.93 -38.23
CA GLN A 46 13.37 -25.20 -37.08
C GLN A 46 12.45 -24.02 -36.73
N GLN A 47 11.43 -24.27 -35.90
CA GLN A 47 10.91 -23.21 -35.05
C GLN A 47 12.06 -22.79 -34.14
N ALA A 48 12.55 -21.57 -34.33
CA ALA A 48 13.44 -20.95 -33.37
C ALA A 48 12.72 -20.96 -32.02
N ALA A 49 13.36 -21.54 -30.99
CA ALA A 49 12.85 -21.43 -29.64
C ALA A 49 12.61 -19.93 -29.35
N PRO A 50 11.49 -19.55 -28.70
CA PRO A 50 11.32 -18.17 -28.29
C PRO A 50 12.53 -17.80 -27.44
N VAL A 51 13.31 -16.84 -27.93
CA VAL A 51 14.39 -16.25 -27.15
C VAL A 51 13.72 -15.71 -25.91
N ALA A 52 14.04 -16.28 -24.75
CA ALA A 52 13.51 -15.79 -23.48
C ALA A 52 13.77 -14.28 -23.44
N PRO A 53 12.75 -13.46 -23.13
CA PRO A 53 12.96 -12.02 -23.04
C PRO A 53 14.15 -11.75 -22.09
N PRO A 54 14.97 -10.73 -22.37
CA PRO A 54 16.03 -10.35 -21.44
C PRO A 54 15.38 -10.15 -20.07
N ALA A 55 15.98 -10.71 -19.03
CA ALA A 55 15.50 -10.49 -17.68
C ALA A 55 15.45 -8.97 -17.41
N PRO A 56 14.48 -8.48 -16.63
CA PRO A 56 14.53 -7.11 -16.13
C PRO A 56 15.90 -6.86 -15.49
N PRO A 57 16.40 -5.61 -15.52
CA PRO A 57 17.72 -5.30 -14.98
C PRO A 57 17.82 -5.86 -13.56
N VAL A 58 18.83 -6.70 -13.33
CA VAL A 58 19.07 -7.31 -12.02
C VAL A 58 19.34 -6.16 -11.06
N ALA A 59 18.32 -5.78 -10.30
CA ALA A 59 18.45 -4.79 -9.25
C ALA A 59 19.52 -5.32 -8.29
N GLU A 60 20.56 -4.52 -8.04
CA GLU A 60 21.57 -4.92 -7.07
C GLU A 60 20.87 -5.15 -5.72
N THR A 61 21.13 -6.29 -5.10
CA THR A 61 20.46 -6.64 -3.85
C THR A 61 20.70 -5.52 -2.83
N PRO A 62 19.64 -4.98 -2.21
CA PRO A 62 19.77 -3.86 -1.29
C PRO A 62 20.73 -4.18 -0.15
N GLN A 63 21.52 -3.19 0.24
CA GLN A 63 22.51 -3.30 1.30
C GLN A 63 22.05 -2.53 2.52
N ALA A 64 22.32 -3.08 3.71
CA ALA A 64 22.12 -2.37 4.96
C ALA A 64 22.94 -1.07 4.98
N VAL A 65 22.28 0.04 5.31
CA VAL A 65 22.94 1.34 5.44
C VAL A 65 23.71 1.37 6.77
N PRO A 66 24.99 1.78 6.82
CA PRO A 66 25.73 1.87 8.08
C PRO A 66 25.02 2.73 9.12
N ALA A 67 25.08 2.32 10.40
CA ALA A 67 24.39 2.99 11.50
C ALA A 67 24.76 4.48 11.59
N GLU A 68 26.01 4.83 11.29
CA GLU A 68 26.52 6.21 11.26
C GLU A 68 25.89 7.07 10.17
N ILE A 69 25.34 6.47 9.11
CA ILE A 69 24.54 7.16 8.09
C ILE A 69 23.09 7.28 8.57
N GLN A 70 22.52 6.22 9.16
CA GLN A 70 21.12 6.19 9.63
C GLN A 70 20.86 7.12 10.83
N THR A 71 21.86 7.33 11.68
CA THR A 71 21.79 8.14 12.92
C THR A 71 22.44 9.51 12.79
N ALA A 72 23.01 9.83 11.62
CA ALA A 72 23.56 11.17 11.37
C ALA A 72 22.47 12.24 11.51
N PRO A 73 22.71 13.35 12.24
CA PRO A 73 21.77 14.45 12.32
C PRO A 73 21.40 14.98 10.93
N VAL A 74 20.10 15.02 10.64
CA VAL A 74 19.57 15.51 9.37
C VAL A 74 19.12 16.96 9.54
N ASP A 75 19.73 17.88 8.79
CA ASP A 75 19.20 19.24 8.66
C ASP A 75 17.88 19.17 7.88
N PRO A 76 16.76 19.71 8.41
CA PRO A 76 15.48 19.73 7.71
C PRO A 76 15.55 20.43 6.35
N ALA A 77 16.42 21.42 6.17
CA ALA A 77 16.64 22.08 4.89
C ALA A 77 17.44 21.22 3.88
N ALA A 78 17.96 20.06 4.32
CA ALA A 78 18.81 19.17 3.54
C ALA A 78 18.27 17.73 3.40
N LEU A 79 16.95 17.52 3.54
CA LEU A 79 16.30 16.21 3.44
C LEU A 79 16.67 15.45 2.15
N ASN A 80 16.57 16.11 0.99
CA ASN A 80 16.90 15.49 -0.30
C ASN A 80 18.37 15.05 -0.37
N GLN A 81 19.31 15.80 0.23
CA GLN A 81 20.72 15.44 0.31
C GLN A 81 20.97 14.27 1.29
N SER A 82 20.16 14.14 2.34
CA SER A 82 20.20 13.00 3.26
C SER A 82 19.76 11.73 2.53
N ASP A 83 18.57 11.77 1.90
CA ASP A 83 18.04 10.66 1.13
C ASP A 83 18.95 10.26 -0.04
N ALA A 84 19.57 11.23 -0.73
CA ALA A 84 20.47 10.98 -1.86
C ALA A 84 21.73 10.18 -1.51
N ARG A 85 22.07 10.03 -0.21
CA ARG A 85 23.16 9.15 0.25
C ARG A 85 22.76 7.67 0.21
N VAL A 86 21.45 7.39 0.28
CA VAL A 86 20.86 6.05 0.44
C VAL A 86 20.07 5.63 -0.81
N GLN A 87 19.45 6.58 -1.52
CA GLN A 87 18.81 6.36 -2.81
C GLN A 87 19.86 6.26 -3.93
N GLN A 88 20.31 5.04 -4.19
CA GLN A 88 21.35 4.69 -5.16
C GLN A 88 20.71 4.00 -6.35
N LEU A 89 19.97 4.78 -7.15
CA LEU A 89 19.19 4.25 -8.28
C LEU A 89 20.09 3.58 -9.31
N SER A 90 19.80 2.31 -9.66
CA SER A 90 20.53 1.55 -10.68
C SER A 90 20.46 2.21 -12.08
N GLN A 91 19.45 3.06 -12.32
CA GLN A 91 19.30 3.85 -13.54
C GLN A 91 18.79 5.26 -13.19
N PRO A 92 19.19 6.30 -13.94
CA PRO A 92 18.67 7.65 -13.73
C PRO A 92 17.19 7.74 -14.12
N VAL A 93 16.37 8.30 -13.24
CA VAL A 93 14.93 8.52 -13.48
C VAL A 93 14.69 9.98 -13.86
N THR A 94 14.08 10.20 -15.02
CA THR A 94 13.60 11.52 -15.46
C THR A 94 12.10 11.60 -15.23
N VAL A 95 11.64 12.51 -14.37
CA VAL A 95 10.21 12.73 -14.16
C VAL A 95 9.69 13.66 -15.26
N GLN A 96 8.62 13.24 -15.94
CA GLN A 96 7.90 14.07 -16.89
C GLN A 96 6.86 14.93 -16.15
N SER A 97 6.61 16.14 -16.63
CA SER A 97 5.59 17.01 -16.03
C SER A 97 4.18 16.47 -16.29
N VAL A 98 3.36 16.44 -15.25
CA VAL A 98 2.01 15.84 -15.24
C VAL A 98 1.03 16.47 -16.24
N ILE A 99 1.34 17.67 -16.77
CA ILE A 99 0.51 18.42 -17.72
C ILE A 99 0.98 18.36 -19.18
N VAL A 100 2.10 17.68 -19.48
CA VAL A 100 2.66 17.63 -20.86
C VAL A 100 1.80 16.80 -21.81
N GLU A 101 1.29 15.66 -21.36
CA GLU A 101 0.45 14.79 -22.19
C GLU A 101 -0.92 15.44 -22.46
N GLN A 102 -1.39 15.38 -23.70
CA GLN A 102 -2.70 15.92 -24.08
C GLN A 102 -3.81 14.90 -23.79
N GLY A 103 -4.86 15.35 -23.11
CA GLY A 103 -6.03 14.54 -22.77
C GLY A 103 -7.34 15.07 -23.35
N GLN A 104 -8.36 14.23 -23.36
CA GLN A 104 -9.73 14.61 -23.71
C GLN A 104 -10.55 14.76 -22.42
N ARG A 105 -11.05 15.97 -22.12
CA ARG A 105 -11.93 16.19 -20.96
C ARG A 105 -13.19 15.31 -21.05
N VAL A 106 -13.50 14.61 -19.96
CA VAL A 106 -14.67 13.73 -19.81
C VAL A 106 -15.53 14.16 -18.63
N GLU A 107 -16.85 14.01 -18.76
CA GLU A 107 -17.82 14.30 -17.68
C GLU A 107 -18.12 13.09 -16.79
N GLN A 108 -17.84 11.88 -17.29
CA GLN A 108 -18.05 10.63 -16.55
C GLN A 108 -16.84 10.37 -15.65
N ALA A 109 -17.08 9.78 -14.48
CA ALA A 109 -16.02 9.31 -13.60
C ALA A 109 -15.16 8.24 -14.31
N PRO A 110 -13.85 8.13 -13.99
CA PRO A 110 -13.00 7.07 -14.52
C PRO A 110 -13.63 5.68 -14.40
N GLN A 111 -13.63 4.94 -15.50
CA GLN A 111 -14.05 3.53 -15.51
C GLN A 111 -12.81 2.66 -15.44
N TYR A 112 -12.39 2.33 -14.23
CA TYR A 112 -11.25 1.44 -14.00
C TYR A 112 -11.62 0.00 -14.27
N VAL A 113 -10.80 -0.68 -15.07
CA VAL A 113 -10.90 -2.14 -15.25
C VAL A 113 -10.31 -2.85 -14.04
N LEU A 114 -10.67 -4.12 -13.84
CA LEU A 114 -10.02 -4.96 -12.85
C LEU A 114 -8.72 -5.53 -13.42
N PRO A 115 -7.65 -5.64 -12.61
CA PRO A 115 -6.43 -6.32 -13.01
C PRO A 115 -6.69 -7.74 -13.53
N PRO A 116 -5.88 -8.25 -14.48
CA PRO A 116 -6.06 -9.59 -15.04
C PRO A 116 -6.15 -10.64 -13.93
N ARG A 117 -7.11 -11.58 -14.05
CA ARG A 117 -7.36 -12.62 -13.04
C ARG A 117 -7.72 -12.06 -11.65
N THR A 118 -8.50 -10.99 -11.55
CA THR A 118 -9.11 -10.56 -10.28
C THR A 118 -10.63 -10.45 -10.34
N GLU A 119 -11.25 -10.50 -9.16
CA GLU A 119 -12.68 -10.25 -8.95
C GLU A 119 -12.90 -9.39 -7.70
N VAL A 120 -13.91 -8.53 -7.70
CA VAL A 120 -14.34 -7.85 -6.46
C VAL A 120 -15.18 -8.83 -5.66
N VAL A 121 -14.65 -9.27 -4.52
CA VAL A 121 -15.34 -10.23 -3.63
C VAL A 121 -16.34 -9.55 -2.71
N GLU A 122 -16.04 -8.33 -2.26
CA GLU A 122 -16.92 -7.51 -1.43
C GLU A 122 -16.68 -6.01 -1.72
N ARG A 123 -17.73 -5.20 -1.54
CA ARG A 123 -17.64 -3.75 -1.61
C ARG A 123 -18.18 -3.14 -0.32
N VAL A 124 -17.29 -2.55 0.47
CA VAL A 124 -17.62 -1.94 1.76
C VAL A 124 -17.57 -0.42 1.62
N ARG A 125 -18.75 0.20 1.47
CA ARG A 125 -18.90 1.65 1.21
C ARG A 125 -18.15 2.05 -0.08
N ASN A 126 -17.06 2.82 0.03
CA ASN A 126 -16.19 3.26 -1.08
C ASN A 126 -14.91 2.42 -1.22
N ARG A 127 -14.90 1.19 -0.70
CA ARG A 127 -13.76 0.26 -0.72
C ARG A 127 -14.10 -0.98 -1.54
N ASP A 128 -13.28 -1.25 -2.54
CA ASP A 128 -13.31 -2.51 -3.29
C ASP A 128 -12.35 -3.50 -2.63
N ILE A 129 -12.85 -4.65 -2.20
CA ILE A 129 -12.00 -5.76 -1.79
C ILE A 129 -11.87 -6.70 -2.97
N ILE A 130 -10.67 -6.72 -3.54
CA ILE A 130 -10.31 -7.39 -4.79
C ILE A 130 -9.54 -8.65 -4.42
N ALA A 131 -9.96 -9.81 -4.96
CA ALA A 131 -9.24 -11.06 -4.79
C ALA A 131 -8.58 -11.52 -6.10
N ILE A 132 -7.46 -12.24 -5.99
CA ILE A 132 -6.91 -12.98 -7.13
C ILE A 132 -7.84 -14.17 -7.42
N ALA A 133 -8.30 -14.28 -8.66
CA ALA A 133 -9.22 -15.31 -9.12
C ALA A 133 -8.59 -16.71 -8.94
N GLY A 134 -9.30 -17.57 -8.21
CA GLY A 134 -8.80 -18.89 -7.79
C GLY A 134 -8.02 -18.87 -6.46
N ALA A 135 -7.42 -17.74 -6.05
CA ALA A 135 -6.83 -17.61 -4.72
C ALA A 135 -7.90 -17.50 -3.63
N ALA A 136 -9.03 -16.83 -3.87
CA ALA A 136 -10.14 -16.73 -2.91
C ALA A 136 -10.65 -18.12 -2.44
N ALA A 137 -10.67 -19.12 -3.34
CA ALA A 137 -11.08 -20.49 -3.02
C ALA A 137 -10.04 -21.26 -2.18
N VAL A 138 -8.77 -20.84 -2.18
CA VAL A 138 -7.67 -21.45 -1.43
C VAL A 138 -7.41 -20.69 -0.12
N GLY A 139 -7.43 -19.36 -0.15
CA GLY A 139 -7.23 -18.48 1.01
C GLY A 139 -8.26 -18.71 2.12
N ALA A 140 -9.54 -18.86 1.75
CA ALA A 140 -10.61 -19.21 2.68
C ALA A 140 -10.44 -20.60 3.35
N ALA A 141 -9.57 -21.47 2.82
CA ALA A 141 -9.27 -22.79 3.37
C ALA A 141 -7.87 -22.91 4.01
N ALA A 142 -6.97 -21.95 3.76
CA ALA A 142 -5.54 -22.05 4.09
C ALA A 142 -4.94 -20.84 4.84
N GLY A 143 -5.71 -19.77 5.07
CA GLY A 143 -5.22 -18.58 5.78
C GLY A 143 -4.18 -17.76 5.01
N ALA A 144 -4.16 -17.87 3.68
CA ALA A 144 -3.22 -17.13 2.83
C ALA A 144 -3.68 -15.67 2.66
N ALA A 145 -3.05 -14.76 3.42
CA ALA A 145 -3.21 -13.31 3.33
C ALA A 145 -3.09 -12.76 1.90
N ALA A 146 -2.12 -13.26 1.13
CA ALA A 146 -1.79 -12.84 -0.25
C ALA A 146 -2.90 -13.06 -1.33
N ALA A 147 -4.14 -13.33 -0.93
CA ALA A 147 -5.28 -13.51 -1.81
C ALA A 147 -6.15 -12.26 -1.99
N TYR A 148 -6.07 -11.25 -1.10
CA TYR A 148 -6.96 -10.08 -1.07
C TYR A 148 -6.19 -8.75 -1.03
N PHE A 149 -6.69 -7.75 -1.74
CA PHE A 149 -6.20 -6.38 -1.72
C PHE A 149 -7.39 -5.41 -1.61
N ILE A 150 -7.24 -4.35 -0.83
CA ILE A 150 -8.23 -3.27 -0.75
C ILE A 150 -7.83 -2.11 -1.64
N ARG A 151 -8.76 -1.67 -2.49
CA ARG A 151 -8.67 -0.43 -3.26
C ARG A 151 -9.68 0.56 -2.67
N SER A 152 -9.18 1.52 -1.91
CA SER A 152 -9.91 2.65 -1.36
C SER A 152 -9.74 3.90 -2.23
N ASP A 153 -10.76 4.76 -2.25
CA ASP A 153 -10.77 6.01 -3.02
C ASP A 153 -10.47 7.22 -2.11
N ASP A 154 -9.33 7.88 -2.35
CA ASP A 154 -8.91 9.08 -1.61
C ASP A 154 -9.55 10.39 -2.13
N ASP A 155 -10.31 10.34 -3.23
CA ASP A 155 -11.07 11.46 -3.81
C ASP A 155 -11.89 12.23 -2.77
N THR A 156 -12.51 11.52 -1.83
CA THR A 156 -13.37 12.13 -0.81
C THR A 156 -12.63 13.11 0.10
N ARG A 157 -11.39 12.78 0.49
CA ARG A 157 -10.50 13.62 1.28
C ARG A 157 -9.75 14.62 0.41
N LEU A 158 -9.34 14.24 -0.80
CA LEU A 158 -8.69 15.13 -1.75
C LEU A 158 -9.58 16.26 -2.26
N ARG A 159 -10.92 16.11 -2.25
CA ARG A 159 -11.87 17.13 -2.72
C ARG A 159 -12.30 18.14 -1.68
N VAL A 160 -11.90 17.98 -0.42
CA VAL A 160 -12.14 18.98 0.63
C VAL A 160 -11.61 20.34 0.13
N ASP A 161 -12.45 21.37 0.28
CA ASP A 161 -12.20 22.74 -0.18
C ASP A 161 -11.74 22.89 -1.64
N SER A 162 -12.16 21.99 -2.53
CA SER A 162 -11.99 22.15 -3.98
C SER A 162 -12.99 23.15 -4.58
N THR A 163 -12.55 23.96 -5.55
CA THR A 163 -13.38 24.89 -6.32
C THR A 163 -13.87 24.28 -7.64
N GLU A 164 -12.98 23.55 -8.33
CA GLU A 164 -13.32 22.78 -9.54
C GLU A 164 -12.61 21.42 -9.50
N ARG A 165 -13.25 20.41 -10.07
CA ARG A 165 -12.65 19.12 -10.41
C ARG A 165 -12.96 18.84 -11.87
N TYR A 166 -11.98 18.33 -12.61
CA TYR A 166 -12.23 17.73 -13.92
C TYR A 166 -11.30 16.56 -14.19
N THR A 167 -11.76 15.68 -15.07
CA THR A 167 -11.03 14.49 -15.50
C THR A 167 -10.79 14.58 -17.00
N GLU A 168 -9.61 14.16 -17.43
CA GLU A 168 -9.23 13.97 -18.81
C GLU A 168 -8.89 12.50 -19.04
N GLN A 169 -9.41 11.91 -20.12
CA GLN A 169 -8.93 10.63 -20.60
C GLN A 169 -7.63 10.84 -21.38
N LEU A 170 -6.59 10.11 -20.99
CA LEU A 170 -5.29 10.09 -21.63
C LEU A 170 -5.15 8.84 -22.53
N PRO A 171 -4.16 8.80 -23.43
CA PRO A 171 -3.75 7.59 -24.14
C PRO A 171 -3.54 6.37 -23.21
N ARG A 172 -3.65 5.17 -23.79
CA ARG A 172 -3.46 3.87 -23.12
C ARG A 172 -4.40 3.62 -21.91
N GLY A 173 -5.63 4.14 -21.95
CA GLY A 173 -6.63 3.89 -20.90
C GLY A 173 -6.37 4.62 -19.57
N ARG A 174 -5.37 5.51 -19.55
CA ARG A 174 -5.04 6.35 -18.38
C ARG A 174 -6.06 7.46 -18.19
N TYR A 175 -6.14 7.97 -16.96
CA TYR A 175 -6.89 9.18 -16.65
C TYR A 175 -6.00 10.20 -15.95
N ARG A 176 -6.18 11.48 -16.27
CA ARG A 176 -5.65 12.60 -15.48
C ARG A 176 -6.81 13.29 -14.79
N GLU A 177 -6.73 13.39 -13.47
CA GLU A 177 -7.62 14.21 -12.68
C GLU A 177 -6.91 15.50 -12.25
N THR A 178 -7.62 16.63 -12.33
CA THR A 178 -7.18 17.90 -11.77
C THR A 178 -8.21 18.40 -10.76
N ILE A 179 -7.75 18.69 -9.53
CA ILE A 179 -8.52 19.30 -8.46
C ILE A 179 -7.93 20.71 -8.21
N LEU A 180 -8.74 21.74 -8.44
CA LEU A 180 -8.37 23.14 -8.25
C LEU A 180 -8.77 23.64 -6.86
N ARG A 181 -7.83 24.25 -6.13
CA ARG A 181 -8.02 24.90 -4.83
C ARG A 181 -8.30 26.40 -4.99
N PRO A 182 -9.01 27.05 -4.03
CA PRO A 182 -9.28 28.49 -4.03
C PRO A 182 -8.03 29.38 -4.09
N ASN A 183 -6.88 28.89 -3.62
CA ASN A 183 -5.60 29.60 -3.62
C ASN A 183 -4.82 29.47 -4.95
N GLY A 184 -5.40 28.82 -5.98
CA GLY A 184 -4.77 28.59 -7.29
C GLY A 184 -3.92 27.33 -7.39
N VAL A 185 -3.72 26.59 -6.29
CA VAL A 185 -3.04 25.29 -6.32
C VAL A 185 -3.88 24.27 -7.08
N ARG A 186 -3.24 23.48 -7.94
CA ARG A 186 -3.84 22.32 -8.60
C ARG A 186 -3.21 21.04 -8.06
N VAL A 187 -4.01 20.12 -7.55
CA VAL A 187 -3.56 18.73 -7.34
C VAL A 187 -3.89 17.96 -8.62
N VAL A 188 -2.87 17.37 -9.24
CA VAL A 188 -3.01 16.61 -10.48
C VAL A 188 -2.56 15.18 -10.24
N THR A 189 -3.45 14.23 -10.52
CA THR A 189 -3.20 12.78 -10.34
C THR A 189 -3.39 12.08 -11.69
N ILE A 190 -2.39 11.31 -12.13
CA ILE A 190 -2.50 10.40 -13.28
C ILE A 190 -2.62 8.97 -12.76
N THR A 191 -3.66 8.25 -13.21
CA THR A 191 -3.89 6.84 -12.91
C THR A 191 -3.80 5.96 -14.15
N ASN A 192 -3.43 4.69 -13.97
CA ASN A 192 -3.49 3.68 -15.03
C ASN A 192 -4.94 3.18 -15.26
N GLU A 193 -5.11 2.22 -16.17
CA GLU A 193 -6.42 1.63 -16.47
C GLU A 193 -7.05 0.86 -15.29
N TYR A 194 -6.24 0.41 -14.31
CA TYR A 194 -6.67 -0.29 -13.10
C TYR A 194 -7.00 0.63 -11.92
N GLY A 195 -6.62 1.91 -12.03
CA GLY A 195 -6.76 2.92 -10.98
C GLY A 195 -5.55 3.07 -10.05
N ASP A 196 -4.45 2.35 -10.29
CA ASP A 196 -3.19 2.60 -9.58
C ASP A 196 -2.63 3.98 -9.98
N VAL A 197 -1.97 4.66 -9.04
CA VAL A 197 -1.49 6.02 -9.29
C VAL A 197 -0.09 6.01 -9.90
N ILE A 198 0.00 6.47 -11.14
CA ILE A 198 1.27 6.64 -11.87
C ILE A 198 2.02 7.86 -11.37
N GLN A 199 1.34 8.99 -11.19
CA GLN A 199 1.97 10.23 -10.78
C GLN A 199 0.98 11.08 -9.99
N ARG A 200 1.44 11.68 -8.90
CA ARG A 200 0.73 12.76 -8.22
C ARG A 200 1.65 13.95 -8.04
N SER A 201 1.18 15.11 -8.48
CA SER A 201 1.90 16.38 -8.38
C SER A 201 0.97 17.47 -7.87
N ARG A 202 1.52 18.40 -7.08
CA ARG A 202 0.92 19.69 -6.76
C ARG A 202 1.55 20.74 -7.67
N ILE A 203 0.74 21.41 -8.49
CA ILE A 203 1.16 22.58 -9.25
C ILE A 203 0.78 23.83 -8.47
N LEU A 204 1.78 24.65 -8.15
CA LEU A 204 1.62 25.89 -7.39
C LEU A 204 1.01 27.01 -8.27
N PRO A 205 0.58 28.15 -7.67
CA PRO A 205 -0.05 29.25 -8.41
C PRO A 205 0.88 30.00 -9.38
N ASP A 206 2.19 29.75 -9.30
CA ASP A 206 3.26 30.25 -10.18
C ASP A 206 3.72 29.19 -11.22
N ASP A 207 2.91 28.14 -11.42
CA ASP A 207 3.16 27.00 -12.30
C ASP A 207 4.35 26.10 -11.89
N GLU A 208 4.93 26.25 -10.69
CA GLU A 208 5.93 25.28 -10.18
C GLU A 208 5.28 23.92 -9.88
N GLU A 209 5.79 22.85 -10.50
CA GLU A 209 5.34 21.47 -10.25
C GLU A 209 6.14 20.81 -9.14
N VAL A 210 5.49 20.64 -7.98
CA VAL A 210 5.96 19.81 -6.88
C VAL A 210 5.45 18.38 -7.11
N VAL A 211 6.32 17.48 -7.57
CA VAL A 211 6.01 16.04 -7.64
C VAL A 211 5.99 15.46 -6.22
N LEU A 212 4.95 14.67 -5.88
CA LEU A 212 4.86 13.95 -4.62
C LEU A 212 5.37 12.51 -4.77
N PHE A 213 4.94 11.83 -5.83
CA PHE A 213 5.38 10.48 -6.20
C PHE A 213 5.19 10.19 -7.68
N TYR A 214 6.00 9.28 -8.21
CA TYR A 214 6.09 8.94 -9.64
C TYR A 214 6.50 7.48 -9.85
N ASP A 215 5.76 6.77 -10.71
CA ASP A 215 6.05 5.41 -11.16
C ASP A 215 6.69 5.43 -12.57
N PRO A 216 8.04 5.36 -12.66
CA PRO A 216 8.74 5.37 -13.94
C PRO A 216 8.54 4.10 -14.76
N TYR A 217 7.99 3.03 -14.18
CA TYR A 217 7.78 1.73 -14.82
C TYR A 217 6.32 1.49 -15.23
N SER A 218 5.46 2.52 -15.13
CA SER A 218 4.04 2.45 -15.51
C SER A 218 3.78 2.14 -17.00
N GLU A 219 4.76 2.38 -17.87
CA GLU A 219 4.69 2.07 -19.31
C GLU A 219 5.55 0.86 -19.72
N ASP A 220 6.16 0.14 -18.77
CA ASP A 220 7.02 -1.00 -19.08
C ASP A 220 6.20 -2.27 -19.36
N GLU A 221 6.12 -2.66 -20.63
CA GLU A 221 5.47 -3.91 -21.07
C GLU A 221 6.15 -5.18 -20.51
N GLN A 222 7.34 -5.05 -19.91
CA GLN A 222 8.11 -6.14 -19.28
C GLN A 222 7.93 -6.18 -17.76
N ARG A 223 7.04 -5.36 -17.17
CA ARG A 223 6.76 -5.41 -15.73
C ARG A 223 6.36 -6.84 -15.31
N PRO A 224 6.78 -7.32 -14.12
CA PRO A 224 6.30 -8.56 -13.55
C PRO A 224 4.77 -8.64 -13.47
N ASP A 225 4.23 -9.84 -13.25
CA ASP A 225 2.79 -10.05 -13.04
C ASP A 225 2.27 -9.03 -12.00
N TYR A 226 1.06 -8.51 -12.17
CA TYR A 226 0.50 -7.41 -11.37
C TYR A 226 0.46 -7.72 -9.85
N PHE A 227 0.51 -9.00 -9.50
CA PHE A 227 0.51 -9.55 -8.14
C PHE A 227 1.91 -9.86 -7.58
N TYR A 228 2.96 -9.64 -8.36
CA TYR A 228 4.33 -9.85 -7.92
C TYR A 228 4.71 -8.81 -6.86
N ASP A 229 4.92 -9.27 -5.62
CA ASP A 229 5.48 -8.47 -4.55
C ASP A 229 6.97 -8.20 -4.87
N PRO A 230 7.38 -6.95 -5.13
CA PRO A 230 8.78 -6.62 -5.45
C PRO A 230 9.76 -6.86 -4.28
N GLY A 231 9.24 -7.06 -3.07
CA GLY A 231 10.00 -7.44 -1.90
C GLY A 231 10.15 -8.96 -1.70
N ALA A 232 9.45 -9.81 -2.46
CA ALA A 232 9.42 -11.26 -2.23
C ALA A 232 10.77 -11.96 -2.42
N ASP A 233 11.59 -11.46 -3.36
CA ASP A 233 12.93 -11.99 -3.65
C ASP A 233 14.05 -11.24 -2.90
N LEU A 234 13.71 -10.29 -2.00
CA LEU A 234 14.70 -9.60 -1.18
C LEU A 234 15.11 -10.45 0.03
N PRO A 235 16.39 -10.36 0.48
CA PRO A 235 16.82 -11.01 1.72
C PRO A 235 16.07 -10.42 2.93
N PRO A 236 16.05 -11.12 4.09
CA PRO A 236 15.54 -10.54 5.33
C PRO A 236 16.20 -9.19 5.64
N LEU A 237 15.45 -8.28 6.28
CA LEU A 237 15.94 -6.96 6.68
C LEU A 237 17.11 -7.08 7.67
N GLU A 238 18.25 -6.47 7.35
CA GLU A 238 19.40 -6.37 8.26
C GLU A 238 19.44 -4.96 8.90
N LEU A 239 19.02 -4.85 10.16
CA LEU A 239 19.05 -3.59 10.90
C LEU A 239 20.44 -3.31 11.49
N ALA A 240 21.00 -2.15 11.15
CA ALA A 240 22.22 -1.63 11.77
C ALA A 240 21.97 -0.78 13.04
N ILE A 241 20.70 -0.44 13.31
CA ILE A 241 20.25 0.36 14.46
C ILE A 241 19.35 -0.47 15.39
N PRO A 242 19.17 -0.06 16.67
CA PRO A 242 18.22 -0.69 17.59
C PRO A 242 16.77 -0.71 17.07
N GLU A 243 15.98 -1.70 17.49
CA GLU A 243 14.59 -1.86 17.06
C GLU A 243 13.69 -0.69 17.51
N ASP A 244 13.95 -0.13 18.70
CA ASP A 244 13.26 1.03 19.27
C ASP A 244 13.62 2.36 18.59
N GLU A 245 14.73 2.42 17.85
CA GLU A 245 15.02 3.54 16.93
C GLU A 245 14.33 3.37 15.56
N TYR A 246 14.03 2.15 15.14
CA TYR A 246 13.42 1.83 13.84
C TYR A 246 11.88 1.81 13.89
N ILE A 247 11.30 1.28 14.98
CA ILE A 247 9.87 1.27 15.29
C ILE A 247 9.67 2.15 16.52
N VAL A 248 9.25 3.40 16.29
CA VAL A 248 8.94 4.32 17.38
C VAL A 248 7.53 4.06 17.87
N ASP A 249 7.45 3.35 19.00
CA ASP A 249 6.25 3.12 19.78
C ASP A 249 6.26 4.01 21.02
N VAL A 250 5.40 5.03 21.04
CA VAL A 250 5.29 5.97 22.15
C VAL A 250 3.88 5.97 22.72
N SER A 251 3.81 5.88 24.04
CA SER A 251 2.54 5.99 24.79
C SER A 251 2.11 7.44 25.05
N GLU A 252 3.02 8.40 24.87
CA GLU A 252 2.79 9.83 25.03
C GLU A 252 3.27 10.58 23.76
N PRO A 253 2.57 11.62 23.27
CA PRO A 253 2.99 12.34 22.06
C PRO A 253 4.28 13.17 22.26
N ASP A 254 5.26 13.01 21.37
CA ASP A 254 6.54 13.75 21.35
C ASP A 254 6.86 14.23 19.92
N GLU A 255 6.77 15.56 19.69
CA GLU A 255 6.98 16.16 18.36
C GLU A 255 8.42 15.96 17.87
N ASP A 256 9.43 16.17 18.71
CA ASP A 256 10.83 16.09 18.28
C ASP A 256 11.23 14.64 18.00
N LEU A 257 10.72 13.67 18.77
CA LEU A 257 10.92 12.24 18.48
C LEU A 257 10.23 11.83 17.17
N TYR A 258 8.96 12.21 16.95
CA TYR A 258 8.28 11.96 15.67
C TYR A 258 9.02 12.63 14.50
N PHE A 259 9.44 13.88 14.66
CA PHE A 259 10.16 14.64 13.64
C PHE A 259 11.48 13.96 13.27
N ASN A 260 12.31 13.63 14.27
CA ASN A 260 13.59 12.95 14.06
C ASN A 260 13.42 11.56 13.42
N THR A 261 12.32 10.86 13.70
CA THR A 261 11.99 9.56 13.08
C THR A 261 11.57 9.73 11.62
N ILE A 262 10.76 10.75 11.32
CA ILE A 262 10.28 11.04 9.96
C ILE A 262 11.44 11.46 9.05
N ILE A 263 12.36 12.32 9.51
CA ILE A 263 13.46 12.84 8.67
C ILE A 263 14.61 11.84 8.48
N ALA A 264 14.59 10.71 9.19
CA ALA A 264 15.63 9.71 9.07
C ALA A 264 15.66 9.09 7.66
N PRO A 265 16.86 8.85 7.09
CA PRO A 265 16.97 8.18 5.80
C PRO A 265 16.56 6.70 5.91
N PRO A 266 16.31 6.02 4.78
CA PRO A 266 16.04 4.57 4.77
C PRO A 266 17.17 3.76 5.43
N VAL A 267 16.81 2.62 6.02
CA VAL A 267 17.74 1.71 6.72
C VAL A 267 18.48 0.76 5.77
N GLU A 268 18.02 0.67 4.52
CA GLU A 268 18.69 -0.02 3.41
C GLU A 268 18.81 0.91 2.20
N THR A 269 19.74 0.61 1.30
CA THR A 269 19.80 1.28 0.00
C THR A 269 18.46 1.16 -0.75
N VAL A 270 18.11 2.23 -1.46
CA VAL A 270 16.96 2.27 -2.37
C VAL A 270 17.50 2.25 -3.80
N GLU A 271 17.43 1.07 -4.40
CA GLU A 271 18.06 0.71 -5.68
C GLU A 271 17.22 1.11 -6.91
N ARG A 272 15.92 1.34 -6.71
CA ARG A 272 14.99 1.87 -7.72
C ARG A 272 13.88 2.68 -7.07
N ILE A 273 13.10 3.38 -7.89
CA ILE A 273 11.82 3.95 -7.45
C ILE A 273 10.74 2.85 -7.55
N TYR A 274 9.84 2.84 -6.57
CA TYR A 274 8.67 1.97 -6.52
C TYR A 274 7.41 2.81 -6.75
N SER A 275 6.36 2.22 -7.32
CA SER A 275 5.04 2.87 -7.30
C SER A 275 4.49 2.91 -5.87
N VAL A 276 3.56 3.82 -5.59
CA VAL A 276 2.88 3.86 -4.27
C VAL A 276 2.17 2.53 -3.98
N ASP A 277 1.63 1.88 -5.01
CA ASP A 277 0.92 0.60 -4.86
C ASP A 277 1.87 -0.60 -4.70
N GLU A 278 3.09 -0.55 -5.26
CA GLU A 278 4.18 -1.48 -4.92
C GLU A 278 4.57 -1.35 -3.44
N VAL A 279 4.73 -0.11 -2.94
CA VAL A 279 5.03 0.14 -1.52
C VAL A 279 3.88 -0.33 -0.63
N ARG A 280 2.62 -0.02 -0.96
CA ARG A 280 1.45 -0.51 -0.21
C ARG A 280 1.42 -2.03 -0.13
N ARG A 281 1.62 -2.74 -1.25
CA ARG A 281 1.47 -4.20 -1.32
C ARG A 281 2.62 -4.97 -0.69
N SER A 282 3.81 -4.38 -0.57
CA SER A 282 5.00 -5.07 -0.06
C SER A 282 5.39 -4.66 1.37
N PRO A 283 5.24 -5.54 2.37
CA PRO A 283 5.80 -5.32 3.71
C PRO A 283 7.31 -5.06 3.66
N ARG A 284 8.03 -5.84 2.83
CA ARG A 284 9.50 -5.83 2.78
C ARG A 284 10.09 -4.58 2.12
N ILE A 285 9.34 -3.91 1.23
CA ILE A 285 9.71 -2.56 0.74
C ILE A 285 9.40 -1.50 1.81
N ARG A 286 8.27 -1.58 2.52
CA ARG A 286 7.93 -0.65 3.62
C ARG A 286 8.92 -0.73 4.78
N GLU A 287 9.50 -1.90 5.00
CA GLU A 287 10.58 -2.16 5.97
C GLU A 287 11.88 -1.38 5.71
N LYS A 288 12.07 -0.82 4.51
CA LYS A 288 13.22 0.05 4.22
C LYS A 288 13.16 1.38 4.98
N VAL A 289 12.01 1.80 5.47
CA VAL A 289 11.82 3.08 6.19
C VAL A 289 11.26 2.87 7.58
N ARG A 290 11.70 3.72 8.53
CA ARG A 290 11.23 3.72 9.92
C ARG A 290 9.70 3.90 9.99
N ARG A 291 9.09 3.39 11.05
CA ARG A 291 7.65 3.59 11.34
C ARG A 291 7.43 4.20 12.71
N ILE A 292 6.37 4.99 12.81
CA ILE A 292 5.80 5.47 14.06
C ILE A 292 4.51 4.69 14.30
N ASP A 293 4.41 3.92 15.38
CA ASP A 293 3.16 3.31 15.84
C ASP A 293 2.37 4.37 16.63
N VAL A 294 1.25 4.86 16.09
CA VAL A 294 0.44 5.95 16.67
C VAL A 294 -0.52 5.40 17.73
N ASN A 295 0.05 4.84 18.81
CA ASN A 295 -0.69 4.17 19.89
C ASN A 295 -1.42 5.13 20.84
N THR A 296 -1.36 6.44 20.56
CA THR A 296 -2.06 7.49 21.29
C THR A 296 -3.54 7.66 20.87
N ILE A 297 -3.94 7.10 19.72
CA ILE A 297 -5.34 6.97 19.31
C ILE A 297 -5.84 5.57 19.67
N ASN A 298 -7.05 5.47 20.21
CA ASN A 298 -7.72 4.19 20.35
C ASN A 298 -8.92 4.11 19.40
N PHE A 299 -9.30 2.88 19.11
CA PHE A 299 -10.50 2.59 18.36
C PHE A 299 -11.32 1.58 19.16
N ASP A 300 -12.59 1.92 19.38
CA ASP A 300 -13.57 0.98 19.90
C ASP A 300 -13.65 -0.26 18.99
N PHE A 301 -14.09 -1.38 19.58
CA PHE A 301 -14.25 -2.62 18.84
C PHE A 301 -15.24 -2.43 17.68
N GLY A 302 -14.85 -2.86 16.46
CA GLY A 302 -15.63 -2.66 15.24
C GLY A 302 -15.76 -1.20 14.77
N SER A 303 -15.03 -0.25 15.37
CA SER A 303 -15.11 1.19 15.03
C SER A 303 -13.85 1.72 14.35
N ALA A 304 -14.06 2.71 13.49
CA ALA A 304 -13.04 3.60 12.92
C ALA A 304 -13.26 5.08 13.30
N SER A 305 -14.23 5.36 14.18
CA SER A 305 -14.48 6.70 14.68
C SER A 305 -13.38 7.10 15.68
N ILE A 306 -12.85 8.32 15.53
CA ILE A 306 -11.88 8.93 16.44
C ILE A 306 -12.62 9.97 17.29
N SER A 307 -12.43 9.94 18.62
CA SER A 307 -13.05 10.95 19.51
C SER A 307 -12.31 12.30 19.45
N GLN A 308 -12.96 13.40 19.83
CA GLN A 308 -12.32 14.72 19.83
C GLN A 308 -11.11 14.82 20.77
N ASP A 309 -11.06 14.02 21.83
CA ASP A 309 -9.90 13.98 22.72
C ASP A 309 -8.73 13.21 22.08
N GLU A 310 -9.00 12.18 21.28
CA GLU A 310 -7.98 11.46 20.51
C GLU A 310 -7.46 12.25 19.32
N VAL A 311 -8.29 13.11 18.70
CA VAL A 311 -7.81 14.07 17.70
C VAL A 311 -6.72 14.97 18.29
N LYS A 312 -6.81 15.39 19.56
CA LYS A 312 -5.74 16.19 20.20
C LYS A 312 -4.43 15.42 20.33
N ASN A 313 -4.49 14.10 20.51
CA ASN A 313 -3.30 13.25 20.60
C ASN A 313 -2.53 13.14 19.27
N LEU A 314 -3.14 13.50 18.14
CA LEU A 314 -2.47 13.64 16.86
C LEU A 314 -1.63 14.92 16.73
N GLN A 315 -1.81 15.92 17.60
CA GLN A 315 -1.21 17.24 17.38
C GLN A 315 0.31 17.19 17.21
N ALA A 316 1.05 16.53 18.10
CA ALA A 316 2.51 16.43 17.99
C ALA A 316 2.98 15.70 16.72
N LEU A 317 2.21 14.72 16.23
CA LEU A 317 2.48 14.04 14.97
C LEU A 317 2.20 14.97 13.77
N ALA A 318 1.11 15.73 13.84
CA ALA A 318 0.75 16.70 12.81
C ALA A 318 1.77 17.85 12.73
N ASP A 319 2.19 18.40 13.86
CA ASP A 319 3.23 19.45 13.94
C ASP A 319 4.55 18.95 13.33
N ALA A 320 4.96 17.71 13.64
CA ALA A 320 6.13 17.06 13.03
C ALA A 320 5.98 16.88 11.50
N VAL A 321 4.84 16.36 11.02
CA VAL A 321 4.56 16.19 9.58
C VAL A 321 4.51 17.54 8.86
N ALA A 322 3.85 18.56 9.44
CA ALA A 322 3.78 19.91 8.90
C ALA A 322 5.17 20.56 8.78
N ARG A 323 6.03 20.37 9.79
CA ARG A 323 7.42 20.85 9.80
C ARG A 323 8.25 20.22 8.67
N VAL A 324 8.01 18.94 8.35
CA VAL A 324 8.66 18.24 7.22
C VAL A 324 8.12 18.70 5.86
N ILE A 325 6.79 18.76 5.69
CA ILE A 325 6.16 19.24 4.44
C ILE A 325 6.54 20.71 4.15
N LYS A 326 6.71 21.54 5.19
CA LYS A 326 7.18 22.92 5.05
C LYS A 326 8.62 23.01 4.53
N ALA A 327 9.48 22.04 4.85
CA ALA A 327 10.84 21.98 4.36
C ALA A 327 10.91 21.40 2.93
N ASN A 328 10.05 20.44 2.62
CA ASN A 328 9.92 19.84 1.29
C ASN A 328 8.42 19.59 0.97
N PRO A 329 7.77 20.42 0.14
CA PRO A 329 6.32 20.29 -0.11
C PRO A 329 5.90 19.00 -0.82
N GLY A 330 6.85 18.25 -1.41
CA GLY A 330 6.62 17.00 -2.14
C GLY A 330 6.95 15.74 -1.34
N GLU A 331 6.77 15.78 -0.02
CA GLU A 331 6.96 14.66 0.91
C GLU A 331 5.70 13.78 0.97
N THR A 332 5.85 12.45 0.91
CA THR A 332 4.74 11.52 0.87
C THR A 332 4.76 10.59 2.08
N PHE A 333 3.61 10.49 2.75
CA PHE A 333 3.43 9.69 3.96
C PHE A 333 2.42 8.57 3.72
N LEU A 334 2.75 7.36 4.17
CA LEU A 334 1.85 6.22 4.22
C LEU A 334 1.29 6.08 5.65
N ILE A 335 -0.04 6.04 5.75
CA ILE A 335 -0.77 5.77 6.98
C ILE A 335 -1.36 4.36 6.87
N GLU A 336 -0.91 3.48 7.77
CA GLU A 336 -1.21 2.05 7.78
C GLU A 336 -2.23 1.75 8.85
N GLY A 337 -3.33 1.06 8.51
CA GLY A 337 -4.30 0.59 9.49
C GLY A 337 -4.13 -0.89 9.80
N HIS A 338 -4.31 -1.27 11.07
CA HIS A 338 -4.28 -2.66 11.53
C HIS A 338 -5.47 -3.01 12.45
N THR A 339 -5.78 -4.29 12.53
CA THR A 339 -6.76 -4.88 13.47
C THR A 339 -6.10 -5.98 14.30
N ASP A 340 -6.80 -6.45 15.32
CA ASP A 340 -6.55 -7.80 15.83
C ASP A 340 -7.14 -8.85 14.88
N ALA A 341 -6.89 -10.13 15.17
CA ALA A 341 -7.33 -11.27 14.36
C ALA A 341 -8.76 -11.74 14.68
N VAL A 342 -9.61 -10.84 15.21
CA VAL A 342 -11.00 -11.17 15.55
C VAL A 342 -11.93 -10.63 14.47
N GLY A 343 -12.37 -11.51 13.56
CA GLY A 343 -13.25 -11.15 12.47
C GLY A 343 -13.09 -12.10 11.29
N SER A 344 -13.45 -11.61 10.10
CA SER A 344 -12.97 -12.16 8.83
C SER A 344 -11.90 -11.23 8.28
N ASN A 345 -10.93 -11.77 7.54
CA ASN A 345 -9.87 -11.00 6.88
C ASN A 345 -10.44 -9.82 6.07
N VAL A 346 -11.55 -10.06 5.36
CA VAL A 346 -12.28 -9.07 4.54
C VAL A 346 -12.84 -7.91 5.39
N ALA A 347 -13.49 -8.22 6.52
CA ALA A 347 -14.00 -7.20 7.43
C ALA A 347 -12.87 -6.43 8.13
N ASN A 348 -11.80 -7.12 8.51
CA ASN A 348 -10.62 -6.54 9.14
C ASN A 348 -9.84 -5.65 8.17
N LEU A 349 -9.74 -6.02 6.89
CA LEU A 349 -9.14 -5.21 5.84
C LEU A 349 -9.93 -3.92 5.56
N ALA A 350 -11.27 -4.00 5.53
CA ALA A 350 -12.12 -2.81 5.44
C ALA A 350 -11.98 -1.90 6.68
N LEU A 351 -12.07 -2.47 7.88
CA LEU A 351 -12.02 -1.71 9.14
C LEU A 351 -10.67 -1.02 9.37
N SER A 352 -9.57 -1.69 9.03
CA SER A 352 -8.24 -1.09 9.10
C SER A 352 -8.06 0.07 8.12
N ASP A 353 -8.52 -0.06 6.87
CA ASP A 353 -8.47 1.04 5.90
C ASP A 353 -9.36 2.22 6.33
N GLU A 354 -10.52 1.95 6.93
CA GLU A 354 -11.36 3.00 7.54
C GLU A 354 -10.64 3.75 8.67
N ARG A 355 -9.84 3.07 9.50
CA ARG A 355 -9.03 3.69 10.55
C ARG A 355 -7.90 4.55 9.99
N ALA A 356 -7.20 4.05 8.98
CA ALA A 356 -6.16 4.81 8.28
C ALA A 356 -6.74 6.09 7.66
N GLU A 357 -7.89 5.99 6.99
CA GLU A 357 -8.57 7.12 6.37
C GLU A 357 -9.15 8.11 7.40
N ALA A 358 -9.62 7.63 8.55
CA ALA A 358 -10.05 8.49 9.65
C ALA A 358 -8.87 9.33 10.20
N VAL A 359 -7.68 8.74 10.36
CA VAL A 359 -6.47 9.47 10.80
C VAL A 359 -6.01 10.45 9.73
N ALA A 360 -5.95 10.04 8.46
CA ALA A 360 -5.58 10.95 7.36
C ALA A 360 -6.56 12.12 7.22
N THR A 361 -7.85 11.87 7.41
CA THR A 361 -8.90 12.90 7.44
C THR A 361 -8.72 13.84 8.63
N ALA A 362 -8.42 13.31 9.82
CA ALA A 362 -8.19 14.12 11.01
C ALA A 362 -6.96 15.03 10.87
N LEU A 363 -5.84 14.49 10.37
CA LEU A 363 -4.64 15.25 10.03
C LEU A 363 -4.94 16.36 9.00
N SER A 364 -5.76 16.07 7.99
CA SER A 364 -6.10 17.04 6.94
C SER A 364 -7.05 18.15 7.43
N GLN A 365 -8.08 17.80 8.21
CA GLN A 365 -9.18 18.72 8.57
C GLN A 365 -8.96 19.52 9.86
N TYR A 366 -8.16 19.02 10.80
CA TYR A 366 -7.93 19.70 12.10
C TYR A 366 -6.54 20.33 12.21
N PHE A 367 -5.59 19.94 11.35
CA PHE A 367 -4.19 20.36 11.42
C PHE A 367 -3.62 20.83 10.07
N ASP A 368 -4.48 21.06 9.07
CA ASP A 368 -4.13 21.58 7.74
C ASP A 368 -3.03 20.77 6.99
N ILE A 369 -2.82 19.49 7.33
CA ILE A 369 -1.88 18.63 6.62
C ILE A 369 -2.42 18.38 5.21
N PRO A 370 -1.72 18.77 4.12
CA PRO A 370 -2.34 18.71 2.81
C PRO A 370 -2.65 17.27 2.40
N ALA A 371 -3.91 17.03 2.04
CA ALA A 371 -4.45 15.70 1.80
C ALA A 371 -3.64 14.92 0.75
N GLU A 372 -3.16 15.58 -0.31
CA GLU A 372 -2.37 14.94 -1.36
C GLU A 372 -1.05 14.32 -0.88
N ASN A 373 -0.46 14.80 0.23
CA ASN A 373 0.76 14.25 0.85
C ASN A 373 0.50 12.97 1.68
N LEU A 374 -0.77 12.63 1.96
CA LEU A 374 -1.16 11.49 2.78
C LEU A 374 -1.78 10.38 1.93
N VAL A 375 -1.16 9.20 1.98
CA VAL A 375 -1.59 7.95 1.35
C VAL A 375 -2.09 7.02 2.46
N THR A 376 -3.20 6.32 2.25
CA THR A 376 -3.81 5.39 3.22
C THR A 376 -3.80 3.96 2.70
N GLN A 377 -3.74 2.98 3.63
CA GLN A 377 -3.85 1.56 3.34
C GLN A 377 -4.28 0.78 4.60
N GLY A 378 -5.31 -0.07 4.48
CA GLY A 378 -5.59 -1.10 5.48
C GLY A 378 -4.82 -2.40 5.22
N TYR A 379 -4.39 -3.07 6.30
CA TYR A 379 -3.74 -4.40 6.27
C TYR A 379 -4.47 -5.46 7.12
N GLY A 380 -5.58 -5.09 7.76
CA GLY A 380 -6.32 -5.95 8.67
C GLY A 380 -5.41 -6.61 9.71
N GLU A 381 -5.45 -7.94 9.71
CA GLU A 381 -4.73 -8.83 10.63
C GLU A 381 -3.43 -9.41 10.06
N GLU A 382 -2.95 -8.94 8.91
CA GLU A 382 -1.78 -9.54 8.22
C GLU A 382 -0.45 -9.24 8.93
N ASP A 383 -0.33 -8.06 9.56
CA ASP A 383 0.85 -7.62 10.33
C ASP A 383 0.49 -7.44 11.81
N LEU A 384 0.26 -8.56 12.51
CA LEU A 384 0.05 -8.59 13.96
C LEU A 384 1.36 -8.33 14.71
N LYS A 385 1.38 -7.25 15.50
CA LYS A 385 2.45 -6.93 16.45
C LYS A 385 2.57 -7.99 17.53
N VAL A 386 1.44 -8.39 18.12
CA VAL A 386 1.33 -9.51 19.05
C VAL A 386 0.66 -10.69 18.32
N LYS A 387 1.41 -11.77 18.09
CA LYS A 387 0.96 -12.96 17.35
C LYS A 387 -0.06 -13.79 18.16
N THR A 388 -1.30 -13.31 18.22
CA THR A 388 -2.44 -13.93 18.90
C THR A 388 -3.69 -13.93 18.02
N GLN A 389 -4.57 -14.91 18.23
CA GLN A 389 -5.87 -15.04 17.55
C GLN A 389 -7.04 -14.53 18.42
N SER A 390 -6.72 -13.89 19.55
CA SER A 390 -7.69 -13.24 20.44
C SER A 390 -7.63 -11.72 20.28
N GLU A 391 -8.64 -11.02 20.81
CA GLU A 391 -8.63 -9.55 20.89
C GLU A 391 -7.32 -9.04 21.52
N ASN A 392 -6.70 -8.05 20.89
CA ASN A 392 -5.47 -7.45 21.39
C ASN A 392 -5.42 -5.97 21.00
N ARG A 393 -5.20 -5.08 21.98
CA ARG A 393 -5.22 -3.63 21.77
C ARG A 393 -4.00 -3.13 20.97
N GLU A 394 -2.82 -3.71 21.18
CA GLU A 394 -1.57 -3.34 20.49
C GLU A 394 -1.60 -3.69 18.99
N ASN A 395 -2.42 -4.68 18.60
CA ASN A 395 -2.68 -5.00 17.20
C ASN A 395 -3.61 -3.98 16.53
N ARG A 396 -4.54 -3.35 17.28
CA ARG A 396 -5.46 -2.32 16.79
C ARG A 396 -4.79 -0.94 16.73
N ARG A 397 -3.71 -0.85 15.94
CA ARG A 397 -2.88 0.35 15.77
C ARG A 397 -3.09 1.02 14.41
N VAL A 398 -2.69 2.28 14.33
CA VAL A 398 -2.37 2.95 13.06
C VAL A 398 -0.88 3.27 13.08
N THR A 399 -0.17 3.11 11.96
CA THR A 399 1.23 3.51 11.85
C THR A 399 1.42 4.58 10.79
N LEU A 400 2.47 5.39 10.91
CA LEU A 400 2.88 6.37 9.89
C LEU A 400 4.32 6.09 9.43
N ARG A 401 4.54 6.13 8.12
CA ARG A 401 5.87 6.06 7.48
C ARG A 401 6.04 7.22 6.50
N ARG A 402 7.24 7.79 6.43
CA ARG A 402 7.66 8.64 5.30
C ARG A 402 8.16 7.74 4.18
N ILE A 403 7.51 7.79 3.02
CA ILE A 403 7.83 6.91 1.88
C ILE A 403 8.47 7.65 0.68
N THR A 404 8.66 8.97 0.77
CA THR A 404 9.19 9.83 -0.30
C THR A 404 10.41 9.25 -1.01
N SER A 405 11.41 8.79 -0.25
CA SER A 405 12.66 8.21 -0.77
C SER A 405 12.47 6.88 -1.51
N LEU A 406 11.31 6.21 -1.37
CA LEU A 406 10.92 5.01 -2.09
C LEU A 406 10.15 5.33 -3.38
N VAL A 407 9.30 6.37 -3.36
CA VAL A 407 8.31 6.66 -4.42
C VAL A 407 8.61 7.89 -5.28
N LYS A 408 9.73 8.57 -5.01
CA LYS A 408 10.15 9.78 -5.72
C LYS A 408 11.68 9.83 -5.85
N PRO A 409 12.23 10.06 -7.06
CA PRO A 409 13.66 10.33 -7.21
C PRO A 409 14.01 11.66 -6.55
N VAL A 410 14.99 11.66 -5.63
CA VAL A 410 15.39 12.87 -4.89
C VAL A 410 16.28 13.79 -5.71
N ASN A 411 16.94 13.25 -6.73
CA ASN A 411 17.68 13.98 -7.75
C ASN A 411 16.93 13.92 -9.08
N THR A 412 16.07 14.90 -9.37
CA THR A 412 15.40 15.02 -10.66
C THR A 412 16.12 15.97 -11.61
N ALA A 413 16.38 15.50 -12.83
CA ALA A 413 16.52 16.39 -13.97
C ALA A 413 15.10 16.77 -14.45
N SER A 414 14.54 17.85 -13.89
CA SER A 414 13.22 18.34 -14.34
C SER A 414 13.30 18.88 -15.76
N THR A 415 12.56 18.27 -16.68
CA THR A 415 12.36 18.83 -18.03
C THR A 415 11.34 19.97 -17.92
N ARG A 416 11.76 21.21 -18.22
CA ARG A 416 10.87 22.37 -18.36
C ARG A 416 10.22 22.42 -19.74
#